data_AF-A3V8N3-F1
#
_entry.id   AF-A3V8N3-F1
#
_cell.length_a   1.000
_cell.length_b   1.000
_cell.length_c   1.000
_cell.angle_alpha   90.00
_cell.angle_beta   90.00
_cell.angle_gamma   90.00
#
_symmetry.space_group_name_H-M   'P 1'
#
loop_
_entity.id
_entity.type
_entity.pdbx_description
1 polymer ?
#
loop_
_entity_poly.entity_id
_entity_poly.type
_entity_poly.pdbx_seq_one_letter_code
_entity_poly.pdbx_strand_id
1 'polypeptide(L)'
;MSLSLWIEPIYEIDTNSDEIRWEPWVDGYTRALGLRPDAWEKLLDRADEETRSTMIFLLALQDIYTGKSKFSEEEIDEIDLEAPDLIPNCVATILHQSRPELAGTVAANLPGKPHKAEPRPGRNDPCSCGSDRKYKQCCGRN
;
A
#
# COMPACT_ATOMS: atom_id res chain seq x y z
N MET A 1 21.47 9.61 5.35
CA MET A 1 20.30 9.75 6.23
C MET A 1 19.09 9.30 5.44
N SER A 2 18.68 8.03 5.62
CA SER A 2 17.47 7.52 4.98
C SER A 2 16.28 8.23 5.62
N LEU A 3 15.34 8.75 4.81
CA LEU A 3 14.10 9.33 5.32
C LEU A 3 13.25 8.17 5.85
N SER A 4 13.14 7.99 7.16
CA SER A 4 12.29 6.95 7.72
C SER A 4 10.82 7.25 7.42
N LEU A 5 10.16 6.39 6.66
CA LEU A 5 8.71 6.46 6.47
C LEU A 5 8.02 6.16 7.80
N TRP A 6 7.27 7.12 8.34
CA TRP A 6 6.43 6.87 9.51
C TRP A 6 5.21 6.05 9.09
N ILE A 7 5.10 4.83 9.60
CA ILE A 7 4.01 3.89 9.32
C ILE A 7 3.35 3.53 10.66
N GLU A 8 2.03 3.60 10.69
CA GLU A 8 1.23 3.25 11.87
C GLU A 8 0.09 2.32 11.44
N PRO A 9 0.26 1.00 11.60
CA PRO A 9 -0.79 0.02 11.38
C PRO A 9 -1.95 0.26 12.34
N ILE A 10 -3.17 0.06 11.86
CA ILE A 10 -4.37 0.06 12.70
C ILE A 10 -4.63 -1.38 13.08
N TYR A 11 -4.27 -1.74 14.31
CA TYR A 11 -4.56 -3.05 14.86
C TYR A 11 -5.93 -3.10 15.52
N GLU A 12 -6.49 -4.30 15.59
CA GLU A 12 -7.61 -4.59 16.47
C GLU A 12 -7.08 -4.73 17.90
N ILE A 13 -7.85 -4.26 18.89
CA ILE A 13 -7.50 -4.36 20.31
C ILE A 13 -8.62 -5.16 20.99
N ASP A 14 -8.26 -6.22 21.70
CA ASP A 14 -9.22 -6.98 22.49
C ASP A 14 -9.78 -6.11 23.63
N THR A 15 -11.10 -5.93 23.66
CA THR A 15 -11.74 -5.04 24.62
C THR A 15 -11.69 -5.54 26.07
N ASN A 16 -11.35 -6.81 26.30
CA ASN A 16 -11.30 -7.42 27.63
C ASN A 16 -9.87 -7.51 28.17
N SER A 17 -8.88 -7.78 27.31
CA SER A 17 -7.47 -7.92 27.70
C SER A 17 -6.59 -6.72 27.36
N ASP A 18 -7.07 -5.75 26.56
CA ASP A 18 -6.25 -4.66 25.97
C ASP A 18 -5.10 -5.17 25.08
N GLU A 19 -5.24 -6.41 24.61
CA GLU A 19 -4.26 -7.11 23.80
C GLU A 19 -4.35 -6.65 22.34
N ILE A 20 -3.19 -6.32 21.75
CA ILE A 20 -3.08 -5.97 20.33
C ILE A 20 -3.17 -7.24 19.50
N ARG A 21 -4.09 -7.27 18.53
CA ARG A 21 -4.24 -8.36 17.56
C ARG A 21 -3.68 -7.95 16.21
N TRP A 22 -2.46 -8.40 15.94
CA TRP A 22 -1.72 -8.11 14.71
C TRP A 22 -2.12 -9.05 13.56
N GLU A 23 -2.65 -10.23 13.87
CA GLU A 23 -2.88 -11.31 12.91
C GLU A 23 -3.95 -10.97 11.85
N PRO A 24 -5.11 -10.38 12.20
CA PRO A 24 -6.07 -9.92 11.20
C PRO A 24 -5.49 -8.86 10.25
N TRP A 25 -4.56 -8.04 10.75
CA TRP A 25 -3.88 -7.05 9.93
C TRP A 25 -2.93 -7.71 8.92
N VAL A 26 -2.13 -8.68 9.37
CA VAL A 26 -1.22 -9.45 8.49
C VAL A 26 -2.01 -10.23 7.44
N ASP A 27 -3.15 -10.83 7.79
CA ASP A 27 -4.04 -11.50 6.83
C ASP A 27 -4.52 -10.55 5.74
N GLY A 28 -4.99 -9.36 6.12
CA GLY A 28 -5.39 -8.32 5.18
C GLY A 28 -4.25 -7.91 4.26
N TYR A 29 -3.05 -7.70 4.82
CA TYR A 29 -1.87 -7.31 4.07
C TYR A 29 -1.44 -8.37 3.05
N THR A 30 -1.29 -9.63 3.46
CA THR A 30 -0.85 -10.71 2.57
C THR A 30 -1.88 -11.04 1.50
N ARG A 31 -3.18 -10.97 1.80
CA ARG A 31 -4.25 -11.06 0.80
C ARG A 31 -4.14 -9.95 -0.25
N ALA A 32 -3.82 -8.72 0.16
CA ALA A 32 -3.59 -7.62 -0.77
C ALA A 32 -2.35 -7.82 -1.64
N LEU A 33 -1.26 -8.39 -1.09
CA LEU A 33 -0.09 -8.79 -1.89
C LEU A 33 -0.50 -9.79 -2.98
N GLY A 34 -1.31 -10.79 -2.61
CA GLY A 34 -1.81 -11.84 -3.50
C GLY A 34 -2.66 -11.34 -4.67
N LEU A 35 -3.16 -10.10 -4.64
CA LEU A 35 -3.89 -9.50 -5.76
C LEU A 35 -2.98 -9.16 -6.95
N ARG A 36 -1.67 -9.02 -6.75
CA ARG A 36 -0.70 -8.59 -7.78
C ARG A 36 0.62 -9.37 -7.71
N PRO A 37 0.59 -10.72 -7.82
CA PRO A 37 1.78 -11.56 -7.65
C PRO A 37 2.93 -11.15 -8.58
N ASP A 38 2.66 -10.92 -9.86
CA ASP A 38 3.69 -10.52 -10.84
C ASP A 38 4.42 -9.21 -10.50
N ALA A 39 3.77 -8.31 -9.75
CA ALA A 39 4.38 -7.05 -9.34
C ALA A 39 5.37 -7.26 -8.19
N TRP A 40 5.02 -8.14 -7.25
CA TRP A 40 5.86 -8.47 -6.09
C TRP A 40 7.01 -9.40 -6.47
N GLU A 41 6.81 -10.32 -7.41
CA GLU A 41 7.89 -11.14 -7.97
C GLU A 41 8.99 -10.26 -8.61
N LYS A 42 8.58 -9.31 -9.46
CA LYS A 42 9.52 -8.33 -10.06
C LYS A 42 10.22 -7.45 -9.03
N LEU A 43 9.57 -7.17 -7.89
CA LEU A 43 10.22 -6.47 -6.79
C LEU A 43 11.28 -7.36 -6.15
N LEU A 44 10.94 -8.60 -5.82
CA LEU A 44 11.85 -9.57 -5.19
C LEU A 44 13.09 -9.84 -6.05
N ASP A 45 12.94 -9.93 -7.37
CA ASP A 45 14.08 -10.13 -8.31
C ASP A 45 15.19 -9.08 -8.13
N ARG A 46 14.81 -7.84 -7.81
CA ARG A 46 15.74 -6.70 -7.66
C ARG A 46 15.93 -6.24 -6.22
N ALA A 47 15.17 -6.79 -5.27
CA ALA A 47 15.19 -6.35 -3.88
C ALA A 47 16.51 -6.73 -3.20
N ASP A 48 16.97 -5.88 -2.28
CA ASP A 48 18.09 -6.21 -1.39
C ASP A 48 17.72 -7.30 -0.38
N GLU A 49 18.74 -7.81 0.33
CA GLU A 49 18.58 -8.86 1.33
C GLU A 49 17.65 -8.44 2.48
N GLU A 50 17.72 -7.18 2.91
CA GLU A 50 16.88 -6.64 3.98
C GLU A 50 15.39 -6.70 3.61
N THR A 51 15.04 -6.21 2.42
CA THR A 51 13.65 -6.24 1.92
C THR A 51 13.16 -7.66 1.68
N ARG A 52 14.01 -8.54 1.14
CA ARG A 52 13.65 -9.96 0.96
C ARG A 52 13.36 -10.63 2.31
N SER A 53 14.24 -10.43 3.29
CA SER A 53 14.09 -11.01 4.63
C SER A 53 12.83 -10.49 5.32
N THR A 54 12.55 -9.20 5.15
CA THR A 54 11.34 -8.55 5.65
C THR A 54 10.07 -9.14 5.03
N MET A 55 10.05 -9.37 3.71
CA MET A 55 8.92 -10.03 3.05
C MET A 55 8.75 -11.48 3.53
N ILE A 56 9.85 -12.21 3.72
CA ILE A 56 9.82 -13.57 4.28
C ILE A 56 9.21 -13.55 5.69
N PHE A 57 9.62 -12.61 6.53
CA PHE A 57 9.08 -12.46 7.88
C PHE A 57 7.56 -12.21 7.87
N LEU A 58 7.06 -11.28 7.06
CA LEU A 58 5.62 -11.04 6.95
C LEU A 58 4.83 -12.25 6.41
N LEU A 59 5.43 -13.05 5.53
CA LEU A 59 4.82 -14.32 5.09
C LEU A 59 4.84 -15.38 6.20
N ALA A 60 5.88 -15.41 7.03
CA ALA A 60 5.95 -16.30 8.19
C ALA A 60 4.89 -15.94 9.24
N LEU A 61 4.62 -14.66 9.47
CA LEU A 61 3.51 -14.20 10.31
C LEU A 61 2.15 -14.70 9.79
N GLN A 62 1.95 -14.73 8.47
CA GLN A 62 0.75 -15.32 7.87
C GLN A 62 0.66 -16.83 8.09
N ASP A 63 1.79 -17.54 8.01
CA ASP A 63 1.84 -18.97 8.28
C ASP A 63 1.52 -19.28 9.75
N ILE A 64 1.94 -18.43 10.70
CA ILE A 64 1.53 -18.50 12.11
C ILE A 64 0.02 -18.35 12.21
N TYR A 65 -0.54 -17.25 11.68
CA TYR A 65 -1.98 -16.99 11.74
C TYR A 65 -2.83 -18.10 11.11
N THR A 66 -2.38 -18.66 9.97
CA THR A 66 -3.12 -19.71 9.25
C THR A 66 -2.86 -21.12 9.78
N GLY A 67 -2.07 -21.28 10.84
CA GLY A 67 -1.75 -22.57 11.45
C GLY A 67 -0.86 -23.47 10.57
N LYS A 68 -0.07 -22.87 9.66
CA LYS A 68 0.87 -23.56 8.76
C LYS A 68 2.33 -23.41 9.18
N SER A 69 2.59 -22.59 10.20
CA SER A 69 3.91 -22.36 10.76
C SER A 69 4.57 -23.67 11.23
N LYS A 70 5.90 -23.67 11.21
CA LYS A 70 6.74 -24.73 11.75
C LYS A 70 7.48 -24.32 13.03
N PHE A 71 7.27 -23.10 13.50
CA PHE A 71 7.81 -22.61 14.76
C PHE A 71 7.22 -23.40 15.93
N SER A 72 8.00 -23.53 17.01
CA SER A 72 7.50 -24.08 18.28
C SER A 72 6.52 -23.12 18.94
N GLU A 73 5.77 -23.59 19.95
CA GLU A 73 4.87 -22.73 20.72
C GLU A 73 5.65 -21.58 21.38
N GLU A 74 6.83 -21.87 21.94
CA GLU A 74 7.67 -20.84 22.58
C GLU A 74 8.18 -19.79 21.58
N GLU A 75 8.55 -20.21 20.36
CA GLU A 75 8.96 -19.27 19.30
C GLU A 75 7.78 -18.39 18.85
N ILE A 76 6.56 -18.95 18.79
CA ILE A 76 5.35 -18.19 18.45
C ILE A 76 5.02 -17.18 19.55
N ASP A 77 5.10 -17.57 20.82
CA ASP A 77 4.88 -16.65 21.95
C ASP A 77 5.85 -15.45 21.92
N GLU A 78 7.11 -15.67 21.57
CA GLU A 78 8.10 -14.58 21.40
C GLU A 78 7.72 -13.68 20.22
N ILE A 79 7.30 -14.26 19.09
CA ILE A 79 6.86 -13.51 17.91
C ILE A 79 5.60 -12.69 18.20
N ASP A 80 4.64 -13.24 18.94
CA ASP A 80 3.39 -12.56 19.28
C ASP A 80 3.65 -11.26 20.06
N LEU A 81 4.66 -11.26 20.92
CA LEU A 81 5.07 -10.07 21.68
C LEU A 81 5.76 -9.02 20.80
N GLU A 82 6.59 -9.42 19.84
CA GLU A 82 7.41 -8.49 19.05
C GLU A 82 6.75 -8.03 17.75
N ALA A 83 5.86 -8.83 17.16
CA ALA A 83 5.28 -8.58 15.85
C ALA A 83 4.61 -7.20 15.72
N PRO A 84 3.79 -6.72 16.69
CA PRO A 84 3.16 -5.39 16.60
C PRO A 84 4.15 -4.25 16.36
N ASP A 85 5.35 -4.32 16.97
CA ASP A 85 6.39 -3.30 16.89
C ASP A 85 7.30 -3.46 15.66
N LEU A 86 7.46 -4.69 15.16
CA LEU A 86 8.28 -5.00 13.99
C LEU A 86 7.56 -4.75 12.66
N ILE A 87 6.26 -5.03 12.59
CA ILE A 87 5.45 -4.88 11.37
C ILE A 87 5.57 -3.47 10.74
N PRO A 88 5.48 -2.34 11.47
CA PRO A 88 5.61 -1.01 10.89
C PRO A 88 6.94 -0.80 10.15
N ASN A 89 8.05 -1.24 10.75
CA ASN A 89 9.37 -1.16 10.15
C ASN A 89 9.48 -2.07 8.92
N CYS A 90 8.91 -3.27 9.00
CA CYS A 90 8.85 -4.18 7.85
C CYS A 90 8.16 -3.54 6.65
N VAL A 91 7.00 -2.91 6.89
CA VAL A 91 6.25 -2.20 5.85
C VAL A 91 7.05 -1.01 5.30
N ALA A 92 7.71 -0.23 6.16
CA ALA A 92 8.55 0.88 5.74
C ALA A 92 9.70 0.42 4.82
N THR A 93 10.39 -0.66 5.18
CA THR A 93 11.47 -1.26 4.38
C THR A 93 10.96 -1.70 2.99
N ILE A 94 9.82 -2.39 2.93
CA ILE A 94 9.20 -2.78 1.65
C ILE A 94 8.80 -1.55 0.82
N LEU A 95 8.24 -0.52 1.45
CA LEU A 95 7.84 0.71 0.78
C LEU A 95 9.02 1.46 0.16
N HIS A 96 10.18 1.49 0.83
CA HIS A 96 11.38 2.14 0.30
C HIS A 96 11.79 1.62 -1.08
N GLN A 97 11.63 0.32 -1.34
CA GLN A 97 11.98 -0.27 -2.63
C GLN A 97 10.83 -0.44 -3.60
N SER A 98 9.63 -0.74 -3.10
CA SER A 98 8.44 -0.90 -3.94
C SER A 98 7.91 0.43 -4.45
N ARG A 99 8.11 1.49 -3.65
CA ARG A 99 7.58 2.84 -3.85
C ARG A 99 8.64 3.91 -3.51
N PRO A 100 9.80 3.91 -4.20
CA PRO A 100 10.85 4.90 -3.92
C PRO A 100 10.37 6.34 -4.11
N GLU A 101 9.31 6.57 -4.89
CA GLU A 101 8.66 7.87 -5.03
C GLU A 101 8.05 8.42 -3.74
N LEU A 102 7.69 7.54 -2.78
CA LEU A 102 7.16 7.93 -1.48
C LEU A 102 8.26 8.25 -0.47
N ALA A 103 9.46 7.68 -0.65
CA ALA A 103 10.62 7.95 0.20
C ALA A 103 11.24 9.33 -0.08
N GLY A 104 11.05 9.87 -1.29
CA GLY A 104 11.28 11.29 -1.55
C GLY A 104 10.10 12.08 -1.02
N THR A 105 10.34 13.15 -0.26
CA THR A 105 9.33 14.17 0.05
C THR A 105 8.92 14.89 -1.23
N VAL A 106 8.22 14.21 -2.12
CA VAL A 106 7.37 14.85 -3.09
C VAL A 106 6.18 15.32 -2.27
N ALA A 107 6.29 16.52 -1.70
CA ALA A 107 5.11 17.25 -1.29
C ALA A 107 4.10 17.13 -2.43
N ALA A 108 2.86 16.77 -2.13
CA ALA A 108 1.75 16.88 -3.09
C ALA A 108 1.63 18.32 -3.67
N ASN A 109 2.37 19.27 -3.09
CA ASN A 109 2.60 20.65 -3.51
C ASN A 109 3.90 20.86 -4.31
N LEU A 110 4.46 19.87 -5.02
CA LEU A 110 5.36 20.21 -6.12
C LEU A 110 4.60 21.21 -7.01
N PRO A 111 5.21 22.31 -7.47
CA PRO A 111 4.65 23.11 -8.54
C PRO A 111 4.75 22.31 -9.85
N GLY A 112 4.14 21.12 -9.89
CA GLY A 112 3.69 20.53 -11.13
C GLY A 112 2.77 21.56 -11.74
N LYS A 113 3.09 21.99 -12.97
CA LYS A 113 2.18 22.86 -13.73
C LYS A 113 0.78 22.26 -13.58
N PRO A 114 -0.24 23.02 -13.12
CA PRO A 114 -1.59 22.50 -13.05
C PRO A 114 -1.89 21.88 -14.41
N HIS A 115 -2.44 20.67 -14.41
CA HIS A 115 -2.87 20.02 -15.64
C HIS A 115 -3.70 21.05 -16.41
N LYS A 116 -3.14 21.58 -17.51
CA LYS A 116 -3.87 22.50 -18.36
C LYS A 116 -4.94 21.65 -19.02
N ALA A 117 -6.12 21.65 -18.42
CA ALA A 117 -7.31 21.17 -19.10
C ALA A 117 -7.34 21.87 -20.46
N GLU A 118 -7.55 21.10 -21.51
CA GLU A 118 -7.78 21.68 -22.83
C GLU A 118 -8.90 22.71 -22.73
N PRO A 119 -8.85 23.79 -23.53
CA PRO A 119 -9.89 24.81 -23.53
C PRO A 119 -11.26 24.13 -23.63
N ARG A 120 -12.13 24.39 -22.66
CA ARG A 120 -13.50 23.87 -22.73
C ARG A 120 -14.13 24.38 -24.03
N PRO A 121 -14.79 23.51 -24.82
CA PRO A 121 -15.48 23.93 -26.03
C PRO A 121 -16.40 25.12 -25.71
N GLY A 122 -16.37 26.14 -26.56
CA GLY A 122 -17.29 27.25 -26.46
C GLY A 122 -18.74 26.77 -26.54
N ARG A 123 -19.65 27.49 -25.90
CA ARG A 123 -21.08 27.11 -25.82
C ARG A 123 -21.72 26.82 -27.20
N ASN A 124 -21.24 27.45 -28.26
CA ASN A 124 -21.73 27.26 -29.64
C ASN A 124 -20.85 26.34 -30.50
N ASP A 125 -19.72 25.86 -29.99
CA ASP A 125 -18.78 25.00 -30.73
C ASP A 125 -19.31 23.58 -30.88
N PRO A 126 -18.81 22.78 -31.84
CA PRO A 126 -19.11 21.36 -31.94
C PRO A 126 -18.80 20.64 -30.63
N CYS A 127 -19.70 19.77 -30.18
CA CYS A 127 -19.49 19.02 -28.96
C CYS A 127 -18.45 17.91 -29.15
N SER A 128 -17.49 17.81 -28.23
CA SER A 128 -16.46 16.76 -28.20
C SER A 128 -17.02 15.33 -28.00
N CYS A 129 -18.33 15.19 -27.81
CA CYS A 129 -19.06 13.91 -27.68
C CYS A 129 -19.25 13.18 -29.02
N GLY A 130 -18.87 13.79 -30.15
CA GLY A 130 -19.04 13.21 -31.49
C GLY A 130 -20.47 13.23 -32.02
N SER A 131 -21.36 14.05 -31.43
CA SER A 131 -22.79 14.08 -31.81
C SER A 131 -23.14 15.06 -32.92
N ASP A 132 -22.15 15.75 -33.51
CA ASP A 132 -22.30 16.87 -34.47
C ASP A 132 -23.19 18.05 -33.97
N ARG A 133 -23.63 18.03 -32.72
CA ARG A 133 -24.41 19.10 -32.09
C ARG A 133 -23.50 20.15 -31.46
N LYS A 134 -24.02 21.37 -31.31
CA LYS A 134 -23.38 22.43 -30.51
C LYS A 134 -23.27 21.99 -29.04
N TYR A 135 -22.19 22.37 -28.35
CA TYR A 135 -21.92 21.98 -26.95
C TYR A 135 -23.13 22.25 -26.02
N LYS A 136 -23.77 23.43 -26.14
CA LYS A 136 -25.00 23.79 -25.38
C LYS A 136 -26.21 22.88 -25.59
N GLN A 137 -26.20 22.03 -26.62
CA GLN A 137 -27.29 21.11 -26.97
C GLN A 137 -26.90 19.61 -26.82
N CYS A 138 -25.63 19.28 -26.50
CA CYS A 138 -25.16 17.92 -26.14
C CYS A 138 -24.71 17.93 -24.66
N CYS A 139 -23.42 17.79 -24.38
CA CYS A 139 -22.87 17.61 -23.03
C CYS A 139 -22.96 18.84 -22.13
N GLY A 140 -23.12 20.03 -22.70
CA GLY A 140 -23.32 21.27 -21.94
C GLY A 140 -24.78 21.52 -21.54
N ARG A 141 -25.63 20.50 -21.58
CA ARG A 141 -27.07 20.59 -21.30
C ARG A 141 -27.44 20.25 -19.84
N ASN A 142 -26.44 20.19 -18.96
CA ASN A 142 -26.58 20.15 -17.50
C ASN A 142 -26.04 21.45 -16.90
#